data_AF-A0A849DX77-F1
#
_entry.id   AF-A0A849DX77-F1
#
_cell.length_a   1.000
_cell.length_b   1.000
_cell.length_c   1.000
_cell.angle_alpha   90.00
_cell.angle_beta   90.00
_cell.angle_gamma   90.00
#
_symmetry.space_group_name_H-M   'P 1'
#
loop_
_entity.id
_entity.type
_entity.pdbx_description
1 polymer ?
#
loop_
_entity_poly.entity_id
_entity_poly.type
_entity_poly.pdbx_seq_one_letter_code
_entity_poly.pdbx_strand_id
1 'polypeptide(L)'
;MSKPTVVFIAGERQHAGKTVTSLGIISALCNHIDPKDIGYFKPVGQEMVTLPNGERIDKDVRIVKEFTGLEMPDMGILSSVRVVSGVTRAYIKSDNPQAITAKFEESIHQTVESLSSKKLIIAEGTGHPGVGSVVGLSNARVANLLDAKILYLVGGGIGRTLDELEVDLSYFMHKHSRVAGVLFNKVLPDKVDMMADVLTEDALDRIFPEWDPSLNIFGYMPQVKYLNNPSMHLISHSFKNHHTIKGGRTAKAWHLPCRKVKIISQGSDVFRPEGHLRPRDIAVIGAGSHTRLKRILDYNESLPEEKLGGIILTCAKDKMPDARSREWLGSSRIPTIAVPSDTADTDATLYKC
;
A
#
# COMPACT_ATOMS: atom_id res chain seq x y z
N MET A 1 34.65 2.40 10.87
CA MET A 1 33.39 1.67 11.14
C MET A 1 33.15 0.71 9.99
N SER A 2 32.58 -0.47 10.24
CA SER A 2 32.22 -1.40 9.15
C SER A 2 31.12 -0.79 8.28
N LYS A 3 31.16 -1.03 6.96
CA LYS A 3 30.10 -0.60 6.04
C LYS A 3 28.73 -1.16 6.54
N PRO A 4 27.65 -0.36 6.55
CA PRO A 4 26.33 -0.85 6.93
C PRO A 4 25.91 -2.05 6.09
N THR A 5 25.23 -3.01 6.71
CA THR A 5 24.55 -4.07 5.97
C THR A 5 23.38 -3.46 5.21
N VAL A 6 23.22 -3.78 3.93
CA VAL A 6 22.07 -3.31 3.13
C VAL A 6 21.17 -4.49 2.80
N VAL A 7 19.89 -4.38 3.19
CA VAL A 7 18.84 -5.30 2.76
C VAL A 7 18.00 -4.58 1.72
N PHE A 8 17.93 -5.17 0.52
CA PHE A 8 17.16 -4.62 -0.59
C PHE A 8 15.81 -5.33 -0.69
N ILE A 9 14.72 -4.59 -0.56
CA ILE A 9 13.36 -5.13 -0.64
C ILE A 9 12.90 -5.08 -2.09
N ALA A 10 12.88 -6.25 -2.75
CA ALA A 10 12.36 -6.42 -4.10
C ALA A 10 11.02 -7.18 -4.08
N GLY A 11 10.34 -7.30 -5.22
CA GLY A 11 9.20 -8.19 -5.33
C GLY A 11 8.64 -8.31 -6.73
N GLU A 12 7.69 -9.24 -6.92
CA GLU A 12 7.19 -9.70 -8.22
C GLU A 12 6.61 -8.57 -9.10
N ARG A 13 6.05 -7.52 -8.48
CA ARG A 13 5.39 -6.42 -9.21
C ARG A 13 5.19 -5.16 -8.40
N GLN A 14 4.69 -4.12 -9.08
CA GLN A 14 4.12 -2.95 -8.40
C GLN A 14 2.96 -3.40 -7.49
N HIS A 15 2.90 -2.86 -6.27
CA HIS A 15 1.96 -3.28 -5.24
C HIS A 15 2.16 -4.71 -4.68
N ALA A 16 3.34 -5.33 -4.83
CA ALA A 16 3.71 -6.56 -4.08
C ALA A 16 3.71 -6.37 -2.53
N GLY A 17 3.55 -5.13 -2.04
CA GLY A 17 3.53 -4.81 -0.61
C GLY A 17 4.88 -4.40 -0.04
N LYS A 18 5.84 -3.98 -0.88
CA LYS A 18 7.18 -3.52 -0.50
C LYS A 18 7.16 -2.50 0.64
N THR A 19 6.49 -1.35 0.46
CA THR A 19 6.39 -0.29 1.49
C THR A 19 5.86 -0.78 2.83
N VAL A 20 4.74 -1.52 2.82
CA VAL A 20 4.15 -2.06 4.05
C VAL A 20 5.06 -3.10 4.71
N THR A 21 5.75 -3.91 3.90
CA THR A 21 6.72 -4.88 4.39
C THR A 21 7.94 -4.19 4.99
N SER A 22 8.46 -3.15 4.35
CA SER A 22 9.55 -2.31 4.89
C SER A 22 9.16 -1.72 6.24
N LEU A 23 7.93 -1.17 6.37
CA LEU A 23 7.41 -0.69 7.66
C LEU A 23 7.36 -1.81 8.71
N GLY A 24 6.84 -2.98 8.36
CA GLY A 24 6.74 -4.14 9.26
C GLY A 24 8.11 -4.63 9.71
N ILE A 25 9.07 -4.76 8.78
CA ILE A 25 10.44 -5.17 9.05
C ILE A 25 11.13 -4.14 9.96
N ILE A 26 11.05 -2.84 9.64
CA ILE A 26 11.63 -1.78 10.46
C ILE A 26 11.04 -1.83 11.88
N SER A 27 9.71 -1.90 11.99
CA SER A 27 9.02 -1.98 13.29
C SER A 27 9.47 -3.20 14.10
N ALA A 28 9.60 -4.37 13.47
CA ALA A 28 10.10 -5.58 14.12
C ALA A 28 11.56 -5.44 14.56
N LEU A 29 12.42 -4.87 13.71
CA LEU A 29 13.83 -4.63 13.99
C LEU A 29 14.05 -3.64 15.13
N CYS A 30 13.18 -2.64 15.29
CA CYS A 30 13.22 -1.71 16.42
C CYS A 30 13.09 -2.40 17.79
N ASN A 31 12.61 -3.64 17.85
CA ASN A 31 12.60 -4.44 19.09
C ASN A 31 13.97 -5.05 19.44
N HIS A 32 14.91 -5.05 18.49
CA HIS A 32 16.22 -5.71 18.61
C HIS A 32 17.41 -4.77 18.36
N ILE A 33 17.19 -3.68 17.63
CA ILE A 33 18.20 -2.70 17.22
C ILE A 33 17.64 -1.31 17.53
N ASP A 34 18.50 -0.42 18.02
CA ASP A 34 18.13 0.98 18.27
C ASP A 34 17.65 1.63 16.95
N PRO A 35 16.48 2.28 16.90
CA PRO A 35 15.98 2.95 15.70
C PRO A 35 17.00 3.90 15.05
N LYS A 36 17.92 4.50 15.82
CA LYS A 36 18.98 5.36 15.26
C LYS A 36 19.98 4.61 14.39
N ASP A 37 20.12 3.30 14.57
CA ASP A 37 21.05 2.43 13.84
C ASP A 37 20.43 1.86 12.55
N ILE A 38 19.16 2.18 12.27
CA ILE A 38 18.43 1.73 11.08
C ILE A 38 18.29 2.89 10.09
N GLY A 39 18.72 2.68 8.85
CA GLY A 39 18.49 3.57 7.72
C GLY A 39 17.39 3.05 6.81
N TYR A 40 16.74 3.96 6.09
CA TYR A 40 15.82 3.62 5.02
C TYR A 40 16.00 4.60 3.87
N PHE A 41 15.99 4.11 2.63
CA PHE A 41 15.89 4.97 1.46
C PHE A 41 15.25 4.26 0.26
N LYS A 42 14.77 5.06 -0.70
CA LYS A 42 14.25 4.62 -1.99
C LYS A 42 15.27 4.97 -3.07
N PRO A 43 16.11 4.01 -3.52
CA PRO A 43 17.17 4.31 -4.49
C PRO A 43 16.62 4.82 -5.82
N VAL A 44 15.54 4.18 -6.29
CA VAL A 44 14.84 4.53 -7.53
C VAL A 44 13.34 4.60 -7.25
N GLY A 45 12.77 5.79 -7.45
CA GLY A 45 11.35 6.10 -7.23
C GLY A 45 10.64 6.52 -8.51
N GLN A 46 9.34 6.23 -8.58
CA GLN A 46 8.46 6.60 -9.72
C GLN A 46 7.22 7.37 -9.26
N GLU A 47 6.85 7.29 -7.99
CA GLU A 47 5.62 7.88 -7.45
C GLU A 47 5.96 9.06 -6.55
N MET A 48 5.92 10.26 -7.10
CA MET A 48 6.38 11.47 -6.41
C MET A 48 5.24 12.21 -5.70
N VAL A 49 5.55 12.74 -4.51
CA VAL A 49 4.74 13.73 -3.80
C VAL A 49 5.53 15.04 -3.65
N THR A 50 4.83 16.16 -3.65
CA THR A 50 5.44 17.48 -3.42
C THR A 50 5.30 17.86 -1.95
N LEU A 51 6.42 18.18 -1.32
CA LEU A 51 6.51 18.68 0.05
C LEU A 51 6.13 20.18 0.12
N PRO A 52 5.78 20.72 1.31
CA PRO A 52 5.46 22.14 1.47
C PRO A 52 6.57 23.09 1.02
N ASN A 53 7.84 22.66 1.09
CA ASN A 53 9.00 23.42 0.62
C ASN A 53 9.18 23.37 -0.93
N GLY A 54 8.28 22.71 -1.65
CA GLY A 54 8.31 22.56 -3.11
C GLY A 54 9.14 21.36 -3.61
N GLU A 55 9.86 20.66 -2.72
CA GLU A 55 10.64 19.50 -3.12
C GLU A 55 9.75 18.31 -3.50
N ARG A 56 10.14 17.57 -4.54
CA ARG A 56 9.48 16.32 -4.94
C ARG A 56 10.26 15.11 -4.46
N ILE A 57 9.65 14.26 -3.64
CA ILE A 57 10.24 13.01 -3.14
C ILE A 57 9.35 11.83 -3.48
N ASP A 58 9.89 10.61 -3.48
CA ASP A 58 9.06 9.41 -3.57
C ASP A 58 8.15 9.28 -2.34
N LYS A 59 6.87 8.94 -2.57
CA LYS A 59 5.85 8.84 -1.52
C LYS A 59 6.23 7.85 -0.42
N ASP A 60 6.99 6.79 -0.77
CA ASP A 60 7.33 5.72 0.16
C ASP A 60 8.32 6.22 1.23
N VAL A 61 9.20 7.17 0.90
CA VAL A 61 10.10 7.82 1.86
C VAL A 61 9.31 8.60 2.90
N ARG A 62 8.28 9.33 2.46
CA ARG A 62 7.39 10.07 3.36
C ARG A 62 6.64 9.14 4.31
N ILE A 63 6.09 8.04 3.78
CA ILE A 63 5.38 7.04 4.59
C ILE A 63 6.32 6.48 5.66
N VAL A 64 7.53 6.06 5.29
CA VAL A 64 8.48 5.52 6.29
C VAL A 64 8.83 6.57 7.35
N LYS A 65 9.08 7.82 6.95
CA LYS A 65 9.38 8.91 7.90
C LYS A 65 8.24 9.14 8.90
N GLU A 66 6.99 9.13 8.43
CA GLU A 66 5.81 9.39 9.26
C GLU A 66 5.51 8.24 10.24
N PHE A 67 5.82 6.98 9.88
CA PHE A 67 5.32 5.80 10.62
C PHE A 67 6.37 4.99 11.39
N THR A 68 7.66 5.26 11.25
CA THR A 68 8.72 4.41 11.87
C THR A 68 9.51 5.07 12.99
N GLY A 69 9.41 6.39 13.16
CA GLY A 69 10.19 7.12 14.17
C GLY A 69 11.70 7.12 13.93
N LEU A 70 12.16 6.67 12.74
CA LEU A 70 13.58 6.61 12.41
C LEU A 70 14.22 8.01 12.35
N GLU A 71 15.46 8.08 12.84
CA GLU A 71 16.35 9.22 12.62
C GLU A 71 16.84 9.25 11.17
N MET A 72 16.05 9.88 10.33
CA MET A 72 16.28 10.02 8.89
C MET A 72 16.81 11.43 8.57
N PRO A 73 17.82 11.55 7.68
CA PRO A 73 18.24 12.83 7.13
C PRO A 73 17.12 13.46 6.27
N ASP A 74 17.46 14.53 5.55
CA ASP A 74 16.52 15.17 4.63
C ASP A 74 15.93 14.15 3.63
N MET A 75 14.60 14.16 3.48
CA MET A 75 13.89 13.18 2.65
C MET A 75 14.30 13.27 1.17
N GLY A 76 14.76 14.43 0.71
CA GLY A 76 15.28 14.63 -0.63
C GLY A 76 16.45 13.72 -0.97
N ILE A 77 17.37 13.56 -0.01
CA ILE A 77 18.54 12.68 -0.12
C ILE A 77 18.09 11.22 -0.18
N LEU A 78 17.09 10.84 0.62
CA LEU A 78 16.58 9.47 0.69
C LEU A 78 15.75 9.03 -0.52
N SER A 79 15.47 9.95 -1.45
CA SER A 79 14.78 9.71 -2.71
C SER A 79 15.73 9.98 -3.89
N SER A 80 16.79 9.17 -4.00
CA SER A 80 17.98 9.44 -4.80
C SER A 80 17.67 9.65 -6.29
N VAL A 81 17.05 8.67 -6.95
CA VAL A 81 16.74 8.72 -8.39
C VAL A 81 15.25 8.84 -8.60
N ARG A 82 14.83 9.93 -9.25
CA ARG A 82 13.43 10.29 -9.44
C ARG A 82 13.04 10.09 -10.90
N VAL A 83 12.55 8.90 -11.25
CA VAL A 83 12.16 8.55 -12.63
C VAL A 83 10.73 9.01 -12.89
N VAL A 84 10.57 10.31 -13.13
CA VAL A 84 9.29 10.95 -13.46
C VAL A 84 9.01 10.94 -14.97
N SER A 85 7.78 11.32 -15.34
CA SER A 85 7.41 11.51 -16.75
C SER A 85 8.41 12.39 -17.48
N GLY A 86 8.84 11.94 -18.66
CA GLY A 86 9.85 12.62 -19.48
C GLY A 86 11.28 12.09 -19.33
N VAL A 87 11.67 11.57 -18.15
CA VAL A 87 13.04 11.07 -17.91
C VAL A 87 13.40 9.94 -18.87
N THR A 88 12.54 8.94 -19.00
CA THR A 88 12.72 7.81 -19.93
C THR A 88 12.92 8.29 -21.37
N ARG A 89 12.08 9.24 -21.83
CA ARG A 89 12.16 9.77 -23.20
C ARG A 89 13.44 10.56 -23.41
N ALA A 90 13.84 11.37 -22.44
CA ALA A 90 15.07 12.15 -22.48
C ALA A 90 16.31 11.24 -22.49
N TYR A 91 16.30 10.18 -21.69
CA TYR A 91 17.37 9.19 -21.63
C TYR A 91 17.54 8.49 -22.99
N ILE A 92 16.46 7.98 -23.58
CA ILE A 92 16.50 7.28 -24.88
C ILE A 92 16.99 8.20 -26.01
N LYS A 93 16.68 9.50 -25.93
CA LYS A 93 17.09 10.50 -26.92
C LYS A 93 18.46 11.14 -26.65
N SER A 94 19.10 10.78 -25.55
CA SER A 94 20.39 11.38 -25.19
C SER A 94 21.51 10.83 -26.08
N ASP A 95 22.43 11.70 -26.49
CA ASP A 95 23.66 11.29 -27.16
C ASP A 95 24.67 10.63 -26.18
N ASN A 96 24.45 10.75 -24.87
CA ASN A 96 25.28 10.15 -23.83
C ASN A 96 24.44 9.64 -22.64
N PRO A 97 23.65 8.57 -22.83
CA PRO A 97 22.82 8.00 -21.78
C PRO A 97 23.64 7.48 -20.58
N GLN A 98 24.86 7.00 -20.81
CA GLN A 98 25.75 6.49 -19.77
C GLN A 98 26.14 7.58 -18.75
N ALA A 99 26.35 8.82 -19.20
CA ALA A 99 26.59 9.94 -18.29
C ALA A 99 25.38 10.25 -17.40
N ILE A 100 24.15 10.02 -17.90
CA ILE A 100 22.93 10.17 -17.09
C ILE A 100 22.89 9.08 -16.01
N THR A 101 23.15 7.82 -16.39
CA THR A 101 23.22 6.70 -15.44
C THR A 101 24.27 6.92 -14.37
N ALA A 102 25.47 7.38 -14.75
CA ALA A 102 26.55 7.65 -13.80
C ALA A 102 26.15 8.71 -12.75
N LYS A 103 25.43 9.77 -13.15
CA LYS A 103 24.89 10.77 -12.21
C LYS A 103 23.86 10.17 -11.24
N PHE A 104 23.05 9.24 -11.73
CA PHE A 104 22.09 8.55 -10.88
C PHE A 104 22.78 7.58 -9.90
N GLU A 105 23.78 6.83 -10.34
CA GLU A 105 24.61 5.98 -9.47
C GLU A 105 25.32 6.84 -8.40
N GLU A 106 25.88 8.00 -8.76
CA GLU A 106 26.49 8.94 -7.83
C GLU A 106 25.50 9.42 -6.76
N SER A 107 24.27 9.77 -7.15
CA SER A 107 23.22 10.17 -6.19
C SER A 107 22.87 9.04 -5.21
N ILE A 108 22.82 7.80 -5.67
CA ILE A 108 22.62 6.63 -4.79
C ILE A 108 23.80 6.49 -3.81
N HIS A 109 25.05 6.64 -4.28
CA HIS A 109 26.22 6.57 -3.42
C HIS A 109 26.23 7.66 -2.34
N GLN A 110 25.93 8.91 -2.69
CA GLN A 110 25.81 10.02 -1.73
C GLN A 110 24.74 9.73 -0.66
N THR A 111 23.64 9.08 -1.05
CA THR A 111 22.59 8.67 -0.11
C THR A 111 23.10 7.64 0.88
N VAL A 112 23.82 6.61 0.40
CA VAL A 112 24.42 5.58 1.26
C VAL A 112 25.46 6.18 2.21
N GLU A 113 26.27 7.13 1.72
CA GLU A 113 27.25 7.85 2.53
C GLU A 113 26.59 8.64 3.66
N SER A 114 25.45 9.30 3.39
CA SER A 114 24.65 9.98 4.41
C SER A 114 24.07 9.04 5.48
N LEU A 115 23.99 7.74 5.17
CA LEU A 115 23.53 6.66 6.05
C LEU A 115 24.70 5.81 6.61
N SER A 116 25.95 6.24 6.43
CA SER A 116 27.14 5.46 6.81
C SER A 116 27.27 5.17 8.31
N SER A 117 26.63 5.98 9.17
CA SER A 117 26.59 5.76 10.62
C SER A 117 25.60 4.68 11.05
N LYS A 118 24.72 4.23 10.15
CA LYS A 118 23.74 3.17 10.43
C LYS A 118 24.43 1.81 10.48
N LYS A 119 23.83 0.84 11.18
CA LYS A 119 24.27 -0.57 11.18
C LYS A 119 23.60 -1.36 10.06
N LEU A 120 22.34 -1.02 9.78
CA LEU A 120 21.50 -1.68 8.79
C LEU A 120 20.75 -0.63 7.97
N ILE A 121 20.69 -0.83 6.65
CA ILE A 121 19.93 0.02 5.73
C ILE A 121 18.90 -0.84 5.00
N ILE A 122 17.64 -0.42 5.05
CA ILE A 122 16.57 -0.96 4.21
C ILE A 122 16.49 -0.11 2.93
N ALA A 123 16.88 -0.69 1.81
CA ALA A 123 16.75 -0.09 0.48
C ALA A 123 15.52 -0.66 -0.21
N GLU A 124 14.55 0.18 -0.57
CA GLU A 124 13.30 -0.32 -1.15
C GLU A 124 13.25 -0.17 -2.67
N GLY A 125 13.05 -1.29 -3.39
CA GLY A 125 12.91 -1.31 -4.84
C GLY A 125 11.55 -0.80 -5.34
N THR A 126 11.46 -0.59 -6.65
CA THR A 126 10.21 -0.21 -7.33
C THR A 126 9.74 -1.32 -8.26
N GLY A 127 8.43 -1.47 -8.45
CA GLY A 127 7.87 -2.43 -9.42
C GLY A 127 8.39 -3.86 -9.29
N HIS A 128 8.71 -4.49 -10.43
CA HIS A 128 9.31 -5.82 -10.55
C HIS A 128 10.86 -5.73 -10.69
N PRO A 129 11.63 -6.84 -10.66
CA PRO A 129 13.10 -6.80 -10.67
C PRO A 129 13.75 -6.00 -11.82
N GLY A 130 13.08 -5.94 -12.98
CA GLY A 130 13.55 -5.23 -14.16
C GLY A 130 13.21 -3.73 -14.21
N VAL A 131 12.37 -3.21 -13.31
CA VAL A 131 12.00 -1.78 -13.34
C VAL A 131 13.22 -0.91 -13.08
N GLY A 132 13.36 0.15 -13.89
CA GLY A 132 14.53 1.03 -13.91
C GLY A 132 15.58 0.65 -14.96
N SER A 133 15.45 -0.50 -15.63
CA SER A 133 16.39 -0.95 -16.69
C SER A 133 16.57 0.07 -17.82
N VAL A 134 15.55 0.87 -18.12
CA VAL A 134 15.63 1.89 -19.18
C VAL A 134 16.70 2.94 -18.91
N VAL A 135 16.98 3.25 -17.64
CA VAL A 135 18.06 4.17 -17.23
C VAL A 135 19.26 3.42 -16.67
N GLY A 136 19.38 2.12 -16.94
CA GLY A 136 20.47 1.27 -16.44
C GLY A 136 20.42 0.95 -14.95
N LEU A 137 19.30 1.20 -14.27
CA LEU A 137 19.16 1.04 -12.81
C LEU A 137 18.01 0.09 -12.47
N SER A 138 18.07 -1.14 -12.98
CA SER A 138 17.14 -2.17 -12.53
C SER A 138 17.31 -2.46 -11.04
N ASN A 139 16.28 -2.98 -10.37
CA ASN A 139 16.39 -3.36 -8.95
C ASN A 139 17.59 -4.30 -8.71
N ALA A 140 17.83 -5.26 -9.61
CA ALA A 140 18.99 -6.15 -9.56
C ALA A 140 20.33 -5.38 -9.62
N ARG A 141 20.46 -4.44 -10.57
CA ARG A 141 21.67 -3.61 -10.71
C ARG A 141 21.89 -2.74 -9.49
N VAL A 142 20.85 -2.09 -8.97
CA VAL A 142 20.93 -1.25 -7.79
C VAL A 142 21.30 -2.07 -6.55
N ALA A 143 20.69 -3.24 -6.35
CA ALA A 143 21.05 -4.13 -5.24
C ALA A 143 22.54 -4.51 -5.30
N ASN A 144 23.08 -4.80 -6.50
CA ASN A 144 24.50 -5.11 -6.68
C ASN A 144 25.39 -3.90 -6.41
N LEU A 145 25.00 -2.71 -6.90
CA LEU A 145 25.72 -1.44 -6.63
C LEU A 145 25.87 -1.18 -5.13
N LEU A 146 24.83 -1.52 -4.37
CA LEU A 146 24.79 -1.34 -2.92
C LEU A 146 25.54 -2.44 -2.16
N ASP A 147 25.95 -3.52 -2.84
CA ASP A 147 26.37 -4.77 -2.21
C ASP A 147 25.31 -5.23 -1.20
N ALA A 148 24.05 -5.28 -1.64
CA ALA A 148 22.91 -5.63 -0.80
C ALA A 148 22.63 -7.14 -0.80
N LYS A 149 21.87 -7.59 0.21
CA LYS A 149 21.17 -8.88 0.22
C LYS A 149 19.70 -8.62 -0.11
N ILE A 150 19.14 -9.32 -1.09
CA ILE A 150 17.77 -9.10 -1.53
C ILE A 150 16.82 -9.98 -0.70
N LEU A 151 15.81 -9.36 -0.11
CA LEU A 151 14.62 -10.03 0.37
C LEU A 151 13.53 -9.86 -0.71
N TYR A 152 13.12 -10.96 -1.31
CA TYR A 152 12.20 -10.94 -2.44
C TYR A 152 10.76 -11.25 -2.02
N LEU A 153 9.84 -10.34 -2.35
CA LEU A 153 8.42 -10.46 -2.05
C LEU A 153 7.64 -11.05 -3.22
N VAL A 154 6.97 -12.17 -2.97
CA VAL A 154 6.13 -12.85 -3.96
C VAL A 154 4.74 -13.09 -3.39
N GLY A 155 3.72 -13.07 -4.23
CA GLY A 155 2.34 -13.32 -3.84
C GLY A 155 2.14 -14.75 -3.34
N GLY A 156 1.04 -14.98 -2.62
CA GLY A 156 0.60 -16.32 -2.23
C GLY A 156 0.00 -17.15 -3.39
N GLY A 157 -0.05 -18.46 -3.17
CA GLY A 157 -0.63 -19.47 -4.07
C GLY A 157 0.43 -20.30 -4.80
N ILE A 158 0.52 -21.58 -4.48
CA ILE A 158 1.67 -22.45 -4.82
C ILE A 158 2.12 -22.35 -6.28
N GLY A 159 1.27 -22.70 -7.26
CA GLY A 159 1.68 -22.72 -8.67
C GLY A 159 2.11 -21.35 -9.19
N ARG A 160 1.27 -20.34 -8.99
CA ARG A 160 1.58 -18.97 -9.41
C ARG A 160 2.87 -18.44 -8.76
N THR A 161 3.06 -18.69 -7.47
CA THR A 161 4.26 -18.28 -6.75
C THR A 161 5.51 -18.89 -7.37
N LEU A 162 5.49 -20.18 -7.71
CA LEU A 162 6.63 -20.86 -8.33
C LEU A 162 6.91 -20.32 -9.73
N ASP A 163 5.88 -20.08 -10.54
CA ASP A 163 6.02 -19.49 -11.88
C ASP A 163 6.67 -18.09 -11.82
N GLU A 164 6.28 -17.26 -10.85
CA GLU A 164 6.83 -15.91 -10.67
C GLU A 164 8.28 -15.99 -10.16
N LEU A 165 8.58 -16.92 -9.25
CA LEU A 165 9.95 -17.16 -8.77
C LEU A 165 10.88 -17.60 -9.90
N GLU A 166 10.46 -18.54 -10.75
CA GLU A 166 11.25 -19.03 -11.89
C GLU A 166 11.75 -17.87 -12.77
N VAL A 167 10.85 -16.96 -13.14
CA VAL A 167 11.17 -15.81 -14.00
C VAL A 167 12.08 -14.81 -13.29
N ASP A 168 11.70 -14.40 -12.08
CA ASP A 168 12.38 -13.32 -11.39
C ASP A 168 13.73 -13.75 -10.81
N LEU A 169 13.85 -14.97 -10.29
CA LEU A 169 15.12 -15.53 -9.85
C LEU A 169 16.07 -15.68 -11.05
N SER A 170 15.59 -16.21 -12.19
CA SER A 170 16.42 -16.28 -13.41
C SER A 170 17.02 -14.92 -13.80
N TYR A 171 16.24 -13.84 -13.67
CA TYR A 171 16.76 -12.48 -13.90
C TYR A 171 17.82 -12.07 -12.88
N PHE A 172 17.60 -12.33 -11.58
CA PHE A 172 18.60 -12.06 -10.54
C PHE A 172 19.88 -12.88 -10.71
N MET A 173 19.77 -14.17 -11.05
CA MET A 173 20.90 -15.04 -11.35
C MET A 173 21.71 -14.51 -12.53
N HIS A 174 21.04 -14.13 -13.63
CA HIS A 174 21.69 -13.53 -14.79
C HIS A 174 22.43 -12.22 -14.43
N LYS A 175 21.91 -11.46 -13.46
CA LYS A 175 22.55 -10.25 -12.93
C LYS A 175 23.57 -10.51 -11.82
N HIS A 176 23.79 -11.77 -11.44
CA HIS A 176 24.65 -12.15 -10.30
C HIS A 176 24.25 -11.44 -9.00
N SER A 177 22.95 -11.29 -8.78
CA SER A 177 22.40 -10.64 -7.59
C SER A 177 22.23 -11.63 -6.44
N ARG A 178 22.48 -11.15 -5.21
CA ARG A 178 22.41 -11.98 -4.00
C ARG A 178 21.00 -11.96 -3.40
N VAL A 179 20.15 -12.89 -3.82
CA VAL A 179 18.85 -13.10 -3.16
C VAL A 179 19.08 -13.98 -1.93
N ALA A 180 18.85 -13.40 -0.75
CA ALA A 180 19.03 -14.10 0.52
C ALA A 180 17.81 -14.97 0.87
N GLY A 181 16.65 -14.65 0.32
CA GLY A 181 15.44 -15.43 0.53
C GLY A 181 14.17 -14.73 0.10
N VAL A 182 13.05 -15.39 0.39
CA VAL A 182 11.71 -15.00 -0.04
C VAL A 182 10.81 -14.73 1.16
N LEU A 183 9.88 -13.80 0.99
CA LEU A 183 8.77 -13.59 1.91
C LEU A 183 7.47 -13.68 1.10
N PHE A 184 6.68 -14.72 1.38
CA PHE A 184 5.40 -14.93 0.74
C PHE A 184 4.39 -13.94 1.32
N ASN A 185 3.84 -13.08 0.50
CA ASN A 185 2.94 -12.01 0.92
C ASN A 185 1.54 -12.19 0.34
N LYS A 186 0.54 -11.66 1.05
CA LYS A 186 -0.87 -11.71 0.65
C LYS A 186 -1.38 -13.13 0.44
N VAL A 187 -0.91 -14.05 1.27
CA VAL A 187 -1.43 -15.43 1.30
C VAL A 187 -2.87 -15.38 1.82
N LEU A 188 -3.77 -16.16 1.24
CA LEU A 188 -5.13 -16.24 1.78
C LEU A 188 -5.07 -16.70 3.24
N PRO A 189 -5.75 -16.05 4.20
CA PRO A 189 -5.59 -16.35 5.62
C PRO A 189 -5.81 -17.84 5.98
N ASP A 190 -6.77 -18.50 5.33
CA ASP A 190 -7.10 -19.91 5.51
C ASP A 190 -6.14 -20.88 4.77
N LYS A 191 -5.16 -20.34 4.03
CA LYS A 191 -4.18 -21.08 3.23
C LYS A 191 -2.74 -20.88 3.69
N VAL A 192 -2.50 -20.10 4.74
CA VAL A 192 -1.15 -19.84 5.26
C VAL A 192 -0.47 -21.14 5.67
N ASP A 193 -1.11 -21.93 6.55
CA ASP A 193 -0.52 -23.17 7.05
C ASP A 193 -0.27 -24.20 5.94
N MET A 194 -1.21 -24.32 5.01
CA MET A 194 -1.06 -25.19 3.84
C MET A 194 0.11 -24.77 2.95
N MET A 195 0.27 -23.46 2.72
CA MET A 195 1.38 -22.95 1.92
C MET A 195 2.72 -23.15 2.64
N ALA A 196 2.76 -22.99 3.97
CA ALA A 196 3.95 -23.21 4.77
C ALA A 196 4.39 -24.69 4.81
N ASP A 197 3.44 -25.61 4.80
CA ASP A 197 3.68 -27.05 4.73
C ASP A 197 4.24 -27.49 3.36
N VAL A 198 3.72 -26.91 2.28
CA VAL A 198 4.10 -27.31 0.91
C VAL A 198 5.36 -26.62 0.41
N LEU A 199 5.48 -25.31 0.61
CA LEU A 199 6.60 -24.50 0.10
C LEU A 199 7.64 -24.30 1.19
N THR A 200 8.37 -25.36 1.53
CA THR A 200 9.51 -25.32 2.47
C THR A 200 10.82 -24.96 1.77
N GLU A 201 11.88 -24.64 2.52
CA GLU A 201 13.23 -24.39 1.96
C GLU A 201 13.71 -25.62 1.16
N ASP A 202 13.55 -26.83 1.70
CA ASP A 202 13.83 -28.08 0.99
C ASP A 202 13.03 -28.22 -0.32
N ALA A 203 11.79 -27.72 -0.36
CA ALA A 203 10.99 -27.73 -1.58
C ALA A 203 11.54 -26.73 -2.61
N LEU A 204 11.94 -25.53 -2.18
CA LEU A 204 12.57 -24.56 -3.05
C LEU A 204 13.91 -25.08 -3.59
N ASP A 205 14.74 -25.71 -2.76
CA ASP A 205 16.02 -26.30 -3.19
C ASP A 205 15.85 -27.43 -4.20
N ARG A 206 14.76 -28.21 -4.11
CA ARG A 206 14.42 -29.23 -5.12
C ARG A 206 13.94 -28.62 -6.44
N ILE A 207 13.25 -27.48 -6.40
CA ILE A 207 12.64 -26.84 -7.57
C ILE A 207 13.65 -25.94 -8.29
N PHE A 208 14.49 -25.22 -7.53
CA PHE A 208 15.50 -24.28 -8.00
C PHE A 208 16.91 -24.71 -7.55
N PRO A 209 17.38 -25.93 -7.91
CA PRO A 209 18.64 -26.49 -7.40
C PRO A 209 19.89 -25.70 -7.84
N GLU A 210 19.78 -24.87 -8.86
CA GLU A 210 20.85 -23.98 -9.33
C GLU A 210 21.07 -22.74 -8.46
N TRP A 211 20.18 -22.47 -7.49
CA TRP A 211 20.29 -21.30 -6.64
C TRP A 211 21.25 -21.52 -5.47
N ASP A 212 22.45 -20.92 -5.53
CA ASP A 212 23.48 -21.02 -4.49
C ASP A 212 23.86 -19.63 -3.94
N PRO A 213 23.78 -19.39 -2.61
CA PRO A 213 23.28 -20.29 -1.56
C PRO A 213 21.75 -20.45 -1.58
N SER A 214 21.25 -21.55 -1.02
CA SER A 214 19.82 -21.86 -0.87
C SER A 214 19.00 -20.67 -0.39
N LEU A 215 17.77 -20.56 -0.91
CA LEU A 215 16.84 -19.49 -0.55
C LEU A 215 16.25 -19.73 0.84
N ASN A 216 16.45 -18.77 1.74
CA ASN A 216 15.75 -18.80 3.03
C ASN A 216 14.29 -18.40 2.85
N ILE A 217 13.41 -18.92 3.69
CA ILE A 217 12.02 -18.48 3.79
C ILE A 217 11.86 -17.61 5.04
N PHE A 218 11.63 -16.32 4.82
CA PHE A 218 11.46 -15.34 5.89
C PHE A 218 10.02 -15.26 6.42
N GLY A 219 9.08 -15.95 5.77
CA GLY A 219 7.73 -16.16 6.31
C GLY A 219 6.61 -16.17 5.28
N TYR A 220 5.39 -16.32 5.80
CA TYR A 220 4.13 -16.39 5.06
C TYR A 220 3.15 -15.38 5.65
N MET A 221 3.03 -14.22 5.01
CA MET A 221 2.19 -13.13 5.50
C MET A 221 0.77 -13.24 4.94
N PRO A 222 -0.26 -13.32 5.80
CA PRO A 222 -1.64 -13.34 5.35
C PRO A 222 -2.05 -12.01 4.73
N GLN A 223 -2.97 -12.07 3.77
CA GLN A 223 -3.63 -10.89 3.26
C GLN A 223 -4.50 -10.26 4.35
N VAL A 224 -4.26 -8.98 4.64
CA VAL A 224 -5.10 -8.19 5.54
C VAL A 224 -6.30 -7.63 4.76
N LYS A 225 -7.51 -7.94 5.24
CA LYS A 225 -8.76 -7.47 4.63
C LYS A 225 -8.83 -5.94 4.65
N TYR A 226 -9.20 -5.36 3.51
CA TYR A 226 -9.45 -3.93 3.34
C TYR A 226 -8.25 -3.00 3.62
N LEU A 227 -7.03 -3.51 3.78
CA LEU A 227 -5.87 -2.67 4.12
C LEU A 227 -5.67 -1.50 3.15
N ASN A 228 -5.95 -1.71 1.87
CA ASN A 228 -5.81 -0.69 0.83
C ASN A 228 -7.05 0.20 0.67
N ASN A 229 -8.12 -0.05 1.40
CA ASN A 229 -9.38 0.65 1.23
C ASN A 229 -9.45 1.87 2.16
N PRO A 230 -10.02 3.00 1.70
CA PRO A 230 -10.12 4.18 2.54
C PRO A 230 -11.15 3.98 3.66
N SER A 231 -10.96 4.70 4.76
CA SER A 231 -11.94 4.82 5.84
C SER A 231 -12.94 5.93 5.53
N MET A 232 -14.07 5.96 6.24
CA MET A 232 -15.04 7.06 6.07
C MET A 232 -14.45 8.43 6.42
N HIS A 233 -13.47 8.48 7.33
CA HIS A 233 -12.70 9.68 7.62
C HIS A 233 -11.89 10.15 6.40
N LEU A 234 -11.20 9.25 5.70
CA LEU A 234 -10.47 9.63 4.49
C LEU A 234 -11.43 10.04 3.37
N ILE A 235 -12.50 9.27 3.15
CA ILE A 235 -13.51 9.55 2.13
C ILE A 235 -14.16 10.91 2.35
N SER A 236 -14.44 11.30 3.59
CA SER A 236 -15.07 12.59 3.88
C SER A 236 -14.23 13.78 3.40
N HIS A 237 -12.89 13.66 3.43
CA HIS A 237 -11.99 14.73 2.95
C HIS A 237 -12.03 14.93 1.43
N SER A 238 -12.51 13.95 0.68
CA SER A 238 -12.71 14.09 -0.78
C SER A 238 -13.90 14.99 -1.12
N PHE A 239 -14.78 15.28 -0.17
CA PHE A 239 -15.94 16.16 -0.35
C PHE A 239 -15.72 17.52 0.30
N LYS A 240 -15.53 18.58 -0.51
CA LYS A 240 -15.29 19.95 -0.02
C LYS A 240 -16.38 20.47 0.93
N ASN A 241 -17.64 20.20 0.59
CA ASN A 241 -18.81 20.72 1.29
C ASN A 241 -19.65 19.57 1.86
N HIS A 242 -19.12 18.76 2.77
CA HIS A 242 -19.88 17.71 3.44
C HIS A 242 -20.22 18.09 4.88
N HIS A 243 -21.32 17.51 5.39
CA HIS A 243 -21.68 17.59 6.80
C HIS A 243 -21.63 16.22 7.43
N THR A 244 -20.80 16.06 8.45
CA THR A 244 -20.81 14.86 9.29
C THR A 244 -22.05 14.87 10.19
N ILE A 245 -22.84 13.81 10.15
CA ILE A 245 -24.01 13.68 11.01
C ILE A 245 -23.52 13.25 12.41
N LYS A 246 -23.47 14.22 13.32
CA LYS A 246 -23.05 14.03 14.71
C LYS A 246 -24.00 13.05 15.41
N GLY A 247 -23.46 11.95 15.95
CA GLY A 247 -24.20 11.00 16.80
C GLY A 247 -23.86 9.53 16.60
N GLY A 248 -23.08 9.16 15.57
CA GLY A 248 -22.50 7.82 15.53
C GLY A 248 -21.66 7.56 16.79
N ARG A 249 -22.04 6.60 17.65
CA ARG A 249 -21.24 6.17 18.84
C ARG A 249 -19.94 5.45 18.41
N THR A 250 -19.14 6.06 17.54
CA THR A 250 -18.26 5.32 16.63
C THR A 250 -17.00 6.08 16.22
N ALA A 251 -16.38 6.82 17.14
CA ALA A 251 -15.07 7.45 16.87
C ALA A 251 -14.09 6.46 16.20
N LYS A 252 -14.05 5.20 16.65
CA LYS A 252 -13.24 4.15 16.01
C LYS A 252 -13.69 3.79 14.60
N ALA A 253 -15.00 3.67 14.34
CA ALA A 253 -15.49 3.19 13.02
C ALA A 253 -15.20 4.18 11.88
N TRP A 254 -15.07 5.48 12.17
CA TRP A 254 -14.64 6.47 11.19
C TRP A 254 -13.28 6.19 10.58
N HIS A 255 -12.38 5.57 11.35
CA HIS A 255 -11.00 5.29 10.95
C HIS A 255 -10.80 3.86 10.44
N LEU A 256 -11.83 3.02 10.49
CA LEU A 256 -11.73 1.66 9.97
C LEU A 256 -11.88 1.64 8.44
N PRO A 257 -11.09 0.82 7.73
CA PRO A 257 -11.23 0.68 6.29
C PRO A 257 -12.62 0.20 5.88
N CYS A 258 -13.13 0.76 4.80
CA CYS A 258 -14.40 0.34 4.19
C CYS A 258 -14.18 -0.76 3.15
N ARG A 259 -15.25 -1.39 2.63
CA ARG A 259 -15.17 -2.50 1.66
C ARG A 259 -15.52 -2.06 0.25
N LYS A 260 -16.79 -1.79 -0.04
CA LYS A 260 -17.26 -1.38 -1.36
C LYS A 260 -18.29 -0.27 -1.23
N VAL A 261 -18.26 0.67 -2.15
CA VAL A 261 -19.33 1.65 -2.33
C VAL A 261 -20.51 0.97 -3.02
N LYS A 262 -21.72 1.20 -2.51
CA LYS A 262 -22.98 0.63 -3.00
C LYS A 262 -23.98 1.75 -3.21
N ILE A 263 -24.17 2.14 -4.47
CA ILE A 263 -25.20 3.10 -4.87
C ILE A 263 -26.53 2.37 -4.92
N ILE A 264 -27.48 2.79 -4.08
CA ILE A 264 -28.79 2.16 -3.99
C ILE A 264 -29.77 3.01 -4.77
N SER A 265 -30.04 2.60 -6.01
CA SER A 265 -31.02 3.23 -6.91
C SER A 265 -32.39 2.54 -6.91
N GLN A 266 -32.47 1.30 -6.40
CA GLN A 266 -33.71 0.53 -6.33
C GLN A 266 -34.80 1.27 -5.54
N GLY A 267 -36.06 1.07 -5.98
CA GLY A 267 -37.25 1.53 -5.29
C GLY A 267 -37.36 0.94 -3.88
N SER A 268 -37.98 1.70 -2.97
CA SER A 268 -38.08 1.28 -1.57
C SER A 268 -38.99 0.07 -1.36
N ASP A 269 -39.86 -0.26 -2.30
CA ASP A 269 -40.72 -1.44 -2.32
C ASP A 269 -39.91 -2.75 -2.52
N VAL A 270 -38.93 -2.71 -3.42
CA VAL A 270 -38.12 -3.90 -3.80
C VAL A 270 -36.79 -4.00 -3.08
N PHE A 271 -36.22 -2.89 -2.61
CA PHE A 271 -34.89 -2.90 -2.00
C PHE A 271 -34.82 -3.77 -0.73
N ARG A 272 -33.93 -4.77 -0.73
CA ARG A 272 -33.62 -5.64 0.42
C ARG A 272 -32.11 -5.55 0.73
N PRO A 273 -31.70 -4.91 1.85
CA PRO A 273 -30.29 -4.74 2.20
C PRO A 273 -29.48 -6.05 2.24
N GLU A 274 -30.08 -7.15 2.69
CA GLU A 274 -29.45 -8.46 2.88
C GLU A 274 -28.89 -9.04 1.58
N GLY A 275 -29.50 -8.70 0.44
CA GLY A 275 -29.04 -9.13 -0.88
C GLY A 275 -27.93 -8.27 -1.48
N HIS A 276 -27.73 -7.05 -0.98
CA HIS A 276 -26.96 -6.01 -1.68
C HIS A 276 -25.81 -5.41 -0.87
N LEU A 277 -25.94 -5.41 0.46
CA LEU A 277 -24.96 -4.88 1.40
C LEU A 277 -24.26 -6.02 2.16
N ARG A 278 -23.03 -5.76 2.56
CA ARG A 278 -22.21 -6.63 3.41
C ARG A 278 -21.50 -5.77 4.45
N PRO A 279 -20.96 -6.38 5.53
CA PRO A 279 -20.09 -5.66 6.47
C PRO A 279 -19.03 -4.84 5.74
N ARG A 280 -18.75 -3.65 6.30
CA ARG A 280 -17.85 -2.61 5.74
C ARG A 280 -18.28 -1.95 4.43
N ASP A 281 -19.37 -2.34 3.78
CA ASP A 281 -19.85 -1.62 2.60
C ASP A 281 -20.32 -0.19 2.98
N ILE A 282 -20.20 0.74 2.04
CA ILE A 282 -20.71 2.11 2.17
C ILE A 282 -21.98 2.22 1.35
N ALA A 283 -23.09 2.55 1.98
CA ALA A 283 -24.35 2.76 1.28
C ALA A 283 -24.49 4.23 0.84
N VAL A 284 -24.80 4.45 -0.44
CA VAL A 284 -25.06 5.77 -1.01
C VAL A 284 -26.53 5.87 -1.39
N ILE A 285 -27.25 6.80 -0.77
CA ILE A 285 -28.68 7.06 -1.01
C ILE A 285 -28.97 8.56 -1.01
N GLY A 286 -30.04 8.99 -1.68
CA GLY A 286 -30.50 10.37 -1.57
C GLY A 286 -31.02 10.68 -0.16
N ALA A 287 -30.71 11.87 0.36
CA ALA A 287 -31.02 12.31 1.72
C ALA A 287 -32.52 12.27 2.07
N GLY A 288 -33.41 12.38 1.07
CA GLY A 288 -34.86 12.24 1.23
C GLY A 288 -35.39 10.79 1.23
N SER A 289 -34.52 9.78 1.25
CA SER A 289 -34.92 8.37 1.11
C SER A 289 -35.19 7.66 2.44
N HIS A 290 -36.15 8.14 3.23
CA HIS A 290 -36.38 7.67 4.60
C HIS A 290 -36.58 6.16 4.73
N THR A 291 -37.40 5.56 3.87
CA THR A 291 -37.68 4.10 3.92
C THR A 291 -36.43 3.28 3.65
N ARG A 292 -35.60 3.70 2.69
CA ARG A 292 -34.33 3.01 2.39
C ARG A 292 -33.34 3.20 3.52
N LEU A 293 -33.23 4.41 4.06
CA LEU A 293 -32.38 4.71 5.21
C LEU A 293 -32.75 3.81 6.40
N LYS A 294 -34.03 3.75 6.78
CA LYS A 294 -34.48 2.93 7.90
C LYS A 294 -34.14 1.45 7.72
N ARG A 295 -34.38 0.89 6.52
CA ARG A 295 -33.99 -0.50 6.20
C ARG A 295 -32.49 -0.75 6.31
N ILE A 296 -31.66 0.19 5.85
CA ILE A 296 -30.19 0.07 5.97
C ILE A 296 -29.77 0.07 7.44
N LEU A 297 -30.39 0.93 8.26
CA LEU A 297 -30.11 0.99 9.70
C LEU A 297 -30.53 -0.30 10.42
N ASP A 298 -31.73 -0.80 10.15
CA ASP A 298 -32.25 -2.04 10.74
C ASP A 298 -31.36 -3.24 10.36
N TYR A 299 -30.97 -3.33 9.09
CA TYR A 299 -30.02 -4.35 8.62
C TYR A 299 -28.66 -4.22 9.30
N ASN A 300 -28.14 -3.01 9.46
CA ASN A 300 -26.88 -2.80 10.15
C ASN A 300 -26.95 -3.22 11.63
N GLU A 301 -28.08 -2.99 12.30
CA GLU A 301 -28.29 -3.48 13.66
C GLU A 301 -28.29 -5.01 13.71
N SER A 302 -28.90 -5.68 12.72
CA SER A 302 -28.93 -7.16 12.64
C SER A 302 -27.60 -7.81 12.24
N LEU A 303 -26.64 -7.07 11.66
CA LEU A 303 -25.30 -7.58 11.39
C LEU A 303 -24.61 -8.02 12.70
N PRO A 304 -23.67 -8.98 12.67
CA PRO A 304 -22.90 -9.41 13.84
C PRO A 304 -21.89 -8.30 14.28
N GLU A 305 -20.69 -8.67 14.74
CA GLU A 305 -19.69 -7.71 15.22
C GLU A 305 -19.30 -6.66 14.17
N GLU A 306 -19.19 -7.05 12.90
CA GLU A 306 -18.77 -6.16 11.84
C GLU A 306 -19.96 -5.43 11.20
N LYS A 307 -20.01 -4.11 11.40
CA LYS A 307 -21.05 -3.21 10.90
C LYS A 307 -20.75 -2.69 9.48
N LEU A 308 -21.69 -1.97 8.89
CA LEU A 308 -21.47 -1.24 7.64
C LEU A 308 -20.35 -0.20 7.82
N GLY A 309 -19.64 0.07 6.72
CA GLY A 309 -18.49 0.99 6.72
C GLY A 309 -18.94 2.44 6.84
N GLY A 310 -20.04 2.79 6.18
CA GLY A 310 -20.62 4.12 6.28
C GLY A 310 -21.90 4.30 5.49
N ILE A 311 -22.49 5.49 5.63
CA ILE A 311 -23.58 5.98 4.79
C ILE A 311 -23.18 7.34 4.21
N ILE A 312 -23.46 7.54 2.91
CA ILE A 312 -23.35 8.83 2.25
C ILE A 312 -24.74 9.24 1.78
N LEU A 313 -25.23 10.34 2.32
CA LEU A 313 -26.51 10.93 1.92
C LEU A 313 -26.29 11.99 0.85
N THR A 314 -26.73 11.72 -0.38
CA THR A 314 -26.60 12.64 -1.53
C THR A 314 -27.78 13.59 -1.62
N CYS A 315 -27.67 14.65 -2.41
CA CYS A 315 -28.68 15.70 -2.53
C CYS A 315 -29.06 16.31 -1.16
N ALA A 316 -28.12 16.41 -0.22
CA ALA A 316 -28.34 16.98 1.10
C ALA A 316 -28.35 18.52 1.03
N LYS A 317 -29.37 19.04 0.34
CA LYS A 317 -29.69 20.46 0.24
C LYS A 317 -30.97 20.75 1.03
N ASP A 318 -31.26 22.04 1.24
CA ASP A 318 -32.45 22.50 1.95
C ASP A 318 -32.56 21.94 3.39
N LYS A 319 -33.74 21.43 3.77
CA LYS A 319 -34.03 20.83 5.08
C LYS A 319 -33.61 19.36 5.19
N MET A 320 -32.83 18.83 4.24
CA MET A 320 -32.41 17.41 4.22
C MET A 320 -30.94 17.20 4.65
N PRO A 321 -30.60 16.06 5.29
CA PRO A 321 -31.54 15.12 5.91
C PRO A 321 -32.35 15.82 7.01
N ASP A 322 -33.63 15.47 7.10
CA ASP A 322 -34.56 16.06 8.06
C ASP A 322 -34.27 15.64 9.50
N ALA A 323 -34.97 16.25 10.46
CA ALA A 323 -34.76 15.99 11.89
C ALA A 323 -34.92 14.50 12.23
N ARG A 324 -35.90 13.82 11.62
CA ARG A 324 -36.16 12.39 11.82
C ARG A 324 -34.99 11.52 11.34
N SER A 325 -34.49 11.77 10.14
CA SER A 325 -33.34 11.04 9.60
C SER A 325 -32.08 11.28 10.43
N ARG A 326 -31.87 12.53 10.88
CA ARG A 326 -30.75 12.89 11.76
C ARG A 326 -30.82 12.18 13.11
N GLU A 327 -32.01 12.06 13.70
CA GLU A 327 -32.21 11.34 14.96
C GLU A 327 -31.88 9.85 14.82
N TRP A 328 -32.38 9.20 13.76
CA TRP A 328 -32.05 7.80 13.47
C TRP A 328 -30.56 7.57 13.28
N LEU A 329 -29.91 8.42 12.48
CA LEU A 329 -28.47 8.35 12.22
C LEU A 329 -27.65 8.66 13.46
N GLY A 330 -28.09 9.64 14.26
CA GLY A 330 -27.46 10.03 15.51
C GLY A 330 -27.61 9.00 16.63
N SER A 331 -28.51 8.04 16.48
CA SER A 331 -28.63 6.88 17.37
C SER A 331 -27.87 5.66 16.82
N SER A 332 -27.52 5.67 15.54
CA SER A 332 -26.86 4.57 14.85
C SER A 332 -25.37 4.42 15.23
N ARG A 333 -24.78 3.29 14.85
CA ARG A 333 -23.33 3.06 14.94
C ARG A 333 -22.65 3.09 13.57
N ILE A 334 -23.10 3.97 12.68
CA ILE A 334 -22.57 4.01 11.31
C ILE A 334 -22.01 5.40 11.01
N PRO A 335 -20.72 5.52 10.64
CA PRO A 335 -20.16 6.78 10.14
C PRO A 335 -21.00 7.31 8.97
N THR A 336 -21.49 8.54 9.08
CA THR A 336 -22.39 9.11 8.08
C THR A 336 -22.00 10.52 7.72
N ILE A 337 -21.88 10.78 6.42
CA ILE A 337 -21.77 12.13 5.85
C ILE A 337 -22.99 12.43 4.98
N ALA A 338 -23.36 13.69 4.96
CA ALA A 338 -24.34 14.24 4.03
C ALA A 338 -23.61 15.20 3.08
N VAL A 339 -23.84 15.02 1.77
CA VAL A 339 -23.20 15.80 0.71
C VAL A 339 -24.27 16.48 -0.14
N PRO A 340 -24.11 17.75 -0.52
CA PRO A 340 -25.09 18.49 -1.32
C PRO A 340 -25.10 18.01 -2.77
N SER A 341 -23.99 17.44 -3.26
CA SER A 341 -23.87 16.87 -4.60
C SER A 341 -24.92 15.77 -4.84
N ASP A 342 -25.38 15.65 -6.09
CA ASP A 342 -26.25 14.54 -6.45
C ASP A 342 -25.50 13.21 -6.48
N THR A 343 -26.22 12.12 -6.74
CA THR A 343 -25.65 10.78 -6.73
C THR A 343 -24.60 10.56 -7.81
N ALA A 344 -24.74 11.18 -8.99
CA ALA A 344 -23.79 11.02 -10.09
C ALA A 344 -22.48 11.75 -9.78
N ASP A 345 -22.54 12.99 -9.30
CA ASP A 345 -21.38 13.75 -8.87
C ASP A 345 -20.67 13.10 -7.66
N THR A 346 -21.45 12.52 -6.76
CA THR A 346 -20.93 11.77 -5.62
C THR A 346 -20.17 10.52 -6.08
N ASP A 347 -20.72 9.75 -7.02
CA ASP A 347 -20.06 8.58 -7.60
C ASP A 347 -18.74 8.97 -8.29
N ALA A 348 -18.75 10.03 -9.10
CA ALA A 348 -17.55 10.54 -9.76
C ALA A 348 -16.46 10.99 -8.78
N THR A 349 -16.84 11.44 -7.58
CA THR A 349 -15.91 11.77 -6.49
C THR A 349 -15.38 10.51 -5.81
N LEU A 350 -16.26 9.55 -5.50
CA LEU A 350 -15.91 8.28 -4.86
C LEU A 350 -15.03 7.39 -5.74
N TYR A 351 -15.18 7.45 -7.06
CA TYR A 351 -14.32 6.73 -8.00
C TYR A 351 -12.85 7.16 -7.92
N LYS A 352 -12.57 8.35 -7.40
CA LYS A 352 -11.21 8.89 -7.22
C LYS A 352 -10.64 8.61 -5.82
N CYS A 353 -11.45 8.07 -4.91
CA CYS A 353 -11.08 7.72 -3.54
C CYS A 353 -10.59 6.27 -3.47
#